data_AF-A0A955AME0-F1
#
_entry.id   AF-A0A955AME0-F1
#
_cell.length_a   1.000
_cell.length_b   1.000
_cell.length_c   1.000
_cell.angle_alpha   90.00
_cell.angle_beta   90.00
_cell.angle_gamma   90.00
#
_symmetry.space_group_name_H-M   'P 1'
#
loop_
_entity.id
_entity.type
_entity.pdbx_description
1 polymer ?
#
loop_
_entity_poly.entity_id
_entity_poly.type
_entity_poly.pdbx_seq_one_letter_code
_entity_poly.pdbx_strand_id
1 'polypeptide(L)'
;MATIESQKTEPTRRHTYGVPRVFDIYLLLVVTSAFAVLFTGLSLLGNGRSSGQLTAYIGLYTVGIGLAQSLMFRGSRPREASFIAGVLLAIATGAMIFDRPFWTPNFLGYLTTASIIGLQLGYAAGVLIAGVFLIADVIRRRFSSSAPSNARDVPFDKIH
;
A
#
# COMPACT_ATOMS: atom_id res chain seq x y z
N MET A 1 59.73 18.98 20.28
CA MET A 1 58.99 19.41 19.08
C MET A 1 58.53 18.15 18.38
N ALA A 2 57.27 17.74 18.58
CA ALA A 2 56.72 16.51 18.02
C ALA A 2 55.93 16.86 16.75
N THR A 3 56.30 16.23 15.64
CA THR A 3 55.70 16.39 14.32
C THR A 3 54.33 15.71 14.30
N ILE A 4 53.27 16.50 14.14
CA ILE A 4 51.90 15.99 13.99
C ILE A 4 51.75 15.51 12.55
N GLU A 5 51.78 14.20 12.36
CA GLU A 5 51.55 13.54 11.08
C GLU A 5 50.06 13.60 10.74
N SER A 6 49.73 14.44 9.76
CA SER A 6 48.37 14.65 9.28
C SER A 6 47.85 13.39 8.59
N GLN A 7 47.01 12.62 9.29
CA GLN A 7 46.31 11.47 8.72
C GLN A 7 45.34 11.95 7.64
N LYS A 8 45.72 11.70 6.39
CA LYS A 8 44.91 11.90 5.20
C LYS A 8 43.71 10.95 5.24
N THR A 9 42.56 11.45 5.68
CA THR A 9 41.29 10.72 5.67
C THR A 9 40.93 10.40 4.22
N GLU A 10 41.08 9.13 3.83
CA GLU A 10 40.61 8.67 2.52
C GLU A 10 39.09 8.80 2.44
N PRO A 11 38.55 9.28 1.30
CA PRO A 11 37.12 9.42 1.11
C PRO A 11 36.48 8.03 1.07
N THR A 12 35.81 7.66 2.17
CA THR A 12 34.94 6.50 2.29
C THR A 12 34.02 6.41 1.06
N ARG A 13 34.31 5.50 0.13
CA ARG A 13 33.45 5.25 -1.03
C ARG A 13 32.09 4.82 -0.50
N ARG A 14 31.09 5.71 -0.62
CA ARG A 14 29.70 5.39 -0.27
C ARG A 14 29.26 4.25 -1.16
N HIS A 15 29.15 3.07 -0.58
CA HIS A 15 28.60 1.91 -1.24
C HIS A 15 27.11 2.18 -1.48
N THR A 16 26.77 2.67 -2.66
CA THR A 16 25.38 2.85 -3.08
C THR A 16 24.76 1.46 -3.15
N TYR A 17 24.03 1.08 -2.12
CA TYR A 17 23.29 -0.17 -2.07
C TYR A 17 22.18 -0.08 -3.11
N GLY A 18 22.42 -0.66 -4.30
CA GLY A 18 21.42 -0.78 -5.34
C GLY A 18 20.39 -1.82 -4.91
N VAL A 19 19.20 -1.38 -4.50
CA VAL A 19 18.08 -2.29 -4.24
C VAL A 19 17.74 -3.01 -5.56
N PRO A 20 17.62 -4.35 -5.59
CA PRO A 20 17.37 -5.09 -6.81
C PRO A 20 16.06 -4.63 -7.48
N ARG A 21 16.12 -4.02 -8.67
CA ARG A 21 14.95 -3.50 -9.40
C ARG A 21 13.93 -4.58 -9.82
N VAL A 22 14.37 -5.83 -9.93
CA VAL A 22 13.48 -6.99 -10.20
C VAL A 22 12.47 -7.23 -9.09
N PHE A 23 12.69 -6.66 -7.90
CA PHE A 23 11.79 -6.75 -6.75
C PHE A 23 10.42 -6.11 -7.00
N ASP A 24 10.36 -5.08 -7.85
CA ASP A 24 9.17 -4.23 -8.00
C ASP A 24 8.17 -4.75 -9.05
N ILE A 25 8.67 -5.46 -10.08
CA ILE A 25 7.85 -5.91 -11.21
C ILE A 25 6.80 -6.96 -10.79
N TYR A 26 7.20 -7.95 -9.97
CA TYR A 26 6.27 -8.99 -9.50
C TYR A 26 5.17 -8.42 -8.62
N LEU A 27 5.52 -7.48 -7.75
CA LEU A 27 4.55 -6.80 -6.89
C LEU A 27 3.55 -6.02 -7.73
N LEU A 28 4.03 -5.27 -8.72
CA LEU A 28 3.18 -4.51 -9.63
C LEU A 28 2.19 -5.43 -10.37
N LEU A 29 2.65 -6.58 -10.86
CA LEU A 29 1.80 -7.56 -11.56
C LEU A 29 0.74 -8.18 -10.64
N VAL A 30 1.09 -8.50 -9.39
CA VAL A 30 0.14 -9.00 -8.38
C VAL A 30 -0.89 -7.93 -8.01
N VAL A 31 -0.46 -6.68 -7.85
CA VAL A 31 -1.37 -5.57 -7.54
C VAL A 31 -2.31 -5.27 -8.70
N THR A 32 -1.82 -5.20 -9.94
CA THR A 32 -2.67 -4.94 -11.11
C THR A 32 -3.65 -6.07 -11.38
N SER A 33 -3.24 -7.33 -11.21
CA SER A 33 -4.15 -8.48 -11.31
C SER A 33 -5.22 -8.47 -10.22
N ALA A 34 -4.87 -8.11 -8.98
CA ALA A 34 -5.85 -7.95 -7.91
C ALA A 34 -6.87 -6.84 -8.23
N PHE A 35 -6.43 -5.71 -8.77
CA PHE A 35 -7.32 -4.66 -9.25
C PHE A 35 -8.19 -5.12 -10.42
N ALA A 36 -7.64 -5.86 -11.37
CA ALA A 36 -8.42 -6.43 -12.47
C ALA A 36 -9.53 -7.35 -11.95
N VAL A 37 -9.21 -8.26 -11.02
CA VAL A 37 -10.21 -9.14 -10.38
C VAL A 37 -11.26 -8.34 -9.62
N LEU A 38 -10.85 -7.31 -8.87
CA LEU A 38 -11.77 -6.41 -8.17
C LEU A 38 -12.73 -5.73 -9.14
N PHE A 39 -12.20 -5.10 -10.20
CA PHE A 39 -13.02 -4.39 -11.19
C PHE A 39 -13.91 -5.33 -12.00
N THR A 40 -13.43 -6.51 -12.36
CA THR A 40 -14.25 -7.54 -13.01
C THR A 40 -15.38 -7.99 -12.08
N GLY A 41 -15.09 -8.25 -10.81
CA GLY A 41 -16.12 -8.62 -9.83
C GLY A 41 -17.18 -7.53 -9.66
N LEU A 42 -16.76 -6.26 -9.58
CA LEU A 42 -17.68 -5.12 -9.54
C LEU A 42 -18.51 -4.98 -10.82
N SER A 43 -17.91 -5.24 -11.97
CA SER A 43 -18.60 -5.24 -13.27
C SER A 43 -19.70 -6.30 -13.32
N LEU A 44 -19.44 -7.51 -12.80
CA LEU A 44 -20.43 -8.60 -12.75
C LEU A 44 -21.58 -8.31 -11.78
N LEU A 45 -21.32 -7.60 -10.68
CA LEU A 45 -22.35 -7.19 -9.73
C LEU A 45 -23.19 -6.01 -10.26
N GLY A 46 -22.60 -5.19 -11.12
CA GLY A 46 -23.21 -4.00 -11.71
C GLY A 46 -24.09 -4.28 -12.93
N ASN A 47 -25.16 -5.07 -12.79
CA ASN A 47 -26.14 -5.37 -13.86
C ASN A 47 -27.00 -4.17 -14.33
N GLY A 48 -26.53 -2.91 -14.23
CA GLY A 48 -27.33 -1.73 -14.58
C GLY A 48 -26.53 -0.45 -14.85
N ARG A 49 -27.14 0.47 -15.62
CA ARG A 49 -26.65 1.76 -16.15
C ARG A 49 -25.92 2.72 -15.19
N SER A 50 -25.85 2.41 -13.89
CA SER A 50 -25.17 3.20 -12.86
C SER A 50 -23.78 2.66 -12.48
N SER A 51 -23.33 1.53 -13.04
CA SER A 51 -22.16 0.80 -12.53
C SER A 51 -20.82 1.55 -12.63
N GLY A 52 -20.65 2.46 -13.60
CA GLY A 52 -19.37 3.15 -13.82
C GLY A 52 -18.94 4.03 -12.65
N GLN A 53 -19.86 4.86 -12.12
CA GLN A 53 -19.57 5.77 -11.02
C GLN A 53 -19.29 5.02 -9.72
N LEU A 54 -20.09 4.00 -9.40
CA LEU A 54 -19.90 3.17 -8.22
C LEU A 54 -18.57 2.40 -8.29
N THR A 55 -18.24 1.85 -9.45
CA THR A 55 -16.99 1.13 -9.68
C THR A 55 -15.79 2.06 -9.50
N ALA A 56 -15.84 3.26 -10.09
CA ALA A 56 -14.80 4.28 -9.91
C ALA A 56 -14.67 4.69 -8.44
N TYR A 57 -15.80 4.87 -7.73
CA TYR A 57 -15.81 5.20 -6.31
C TYR A 57 -15.15 4.12 -5.46
N ILE A 58 -15.53 2.84 -5.63
CA ILE A 58 -14.94 1.72 -4.88
C ILE A 58 -13.45 1.58 -5.19
N GLY A 59 -13.06 1.74 -6.45
CA GLY A 59 -11.65 1.76 -6.85
C GLY A 59 -10.87 2.87 -6.14
N LEU A 60 -11.36 4.10 -6.20
CA LEU A 60 -10.73 5.25 -5.54
C LEU A 60 -10.68 5.10 -4.02
N TYR A 61 -11.75 4.60 -3.41
CA TYR A 61 -11.83 4.32 -1.98
C TYR A 61 -10.78 3.28 -1.56
N THR A 62 -10.66 2.18 -2.32
CA THR A 62 -9.67 1.13 -2.07
C THR A 62 -8.24 1.65 -2.21
N VAL A 63 -7.96 2.42 -3.27
CA VAL A 63 -6.65 3.07 -3.47
C VAL A 63 -6.34 4.04 -2.34
N GLY A 64 -7.33 4.85 -1.93
CA GLY A 64 -7.19 5.78 -0.81
C GLY A 64 -6.82 5.08 0.50
N ILE A 65 -7.43 3.93 0.78
CA ILE A 65 -7.07 3.11 1.95
C ILE A 65 -5.66 2.56 1.84
N GLY A 66 -5.27 2.03 0.68
CA GLY A 66 -3.89 1.54 0.47
C GLY A 66 -2.84 2.63 0.66
N LEU A 67 -3.10 3.83 0.16
CA LEU A 67 -2.26 5.01 0.38
C LEU A 67 -2.22 5.40 1.86
N ALA A 68 -3.36 5.40 2.54
CA ALA A 68 -3.40 5.70 3.96
C ALA A 68 -2.61 4.65 4.79
N GLN A 69 -2.70 3.37 4.46
CA GLN A 69 -1.92 2.32 5.12
C GLN A 69 -0.40 2.46 4.90
N SER A 70 0.02 2.92 3.72
CA SER A 70 1.44 3.11 3.42
C SER A 70 2.02 4.39 4.05
N LEU A 71 1.21 5.46 4.11
CA LEU A 71 1.62 6.75 4.67
C LEU A 71 1.47 6.82 6.19
N MET A 72 0.38 6.28 6.75
CA MET A 72 0.12 6.32 8.19
C MET A 72 0.95 5.30 8.95
N PHE A 73 1.41 5.69 10.14
CA PHE A 73 2.16 4.84 11.07
C PHE A 73 3.43 4.19 10.47
N ARG A 74 3.94 4.71 9.34
CA ARG A 74 5.08 4.13 8.60
C ARG A 74 4.90 2.63 8.34
N GLY A 75 3.66 2.19 8.10
CA GLY A 75 3.31 0.78 7.89
C GLY A 75 3.33 -0.12 9.13
N SER A 76 3.57 0.41 10.33
CA SER A 76 3.65 -0.40 11.56
C SER A 76 2.28 -0.91 12.06
N ARG A 77 1.21 -0.17 11.77
CA ARG A 77 -0.17 -0.47 12.22
C ARG A 77 -1.18 -0.40 11.08
N PRO A 78 -1.12 -1.30 10.09
CA PRO A 78 -1.94 -1.22 8.88
C PRO A 78 -3.45 -1.37 9.16
N ARG A 79 -3.83 -2.04 10.25
CA ARG A 79 -5.24 -2.22 10.64
C ARG A 79 -5.85 -0.91 11.16
N GLU A 80 -5.14 -0.24 12.07
CA GLU A 80 -5.57 1.06 12.61
C GLU A 80 -5.67 2.12 11.50
N ALA A 81 -4.69 2.12 10.57
CA ALA A 81 -4.71 3.00 9.41
C ALA A 81 -5.97 2.80 8.54
N SER A 82 -6.36 1.54 8.26
CA SER A 82 -7.56 1.26 7.47
C SER A 82 -8.85 1.73 8.13
N PHE A 83 -8.98 1.58 9.45
CA PHE A 83 -10.16 2.05 10.17
C PHE A 83 -10.29 3.57 10.08
N ILE A 84 -9.20 4.29 10.39
CA ILE A 84 -9.19 5.75 10.38
C ILE A 84 -9.45 6.26 8.95
N ALA A 85 -8.74 5.71 7.97
CA ALA A 85 -8.92 6.07 6.56
C ALA A 85 -10.34 5.80 6.07
N GLY A 86 -10.91 4.64 6.43
CA GLY A 86 -12.25 4.27 6.01
C GLY A 86 -13.33 5.20 6.54
N VAL A 87 -13.23 5.60 7.81
CA VAL A 87 -14.13 6.59 8.44
C VAL A 87 -13.96 7.96 7.79
N LEU A 88 -12.74 8.45 7.65
CA LEU A 88 -12.47 9.77 7.04
C LEU A 88 -12.97 9.84 5.60
N LEU A 89 -12.70 8.81 4.80
CA LEU A 89 -13.16 8.75 3.41
C LEU A 89 -14.67 8.65 3.32
N ALA A 90 -15.34 7.90 4.20
CA ALA A 90 -16.80 7.82 4.21
C ALA A 90 -17.44 9.17 4.56
N ILE A 91 -16.91 9.87 5.58
CA ILE A 91 -17.35 11.21 5.97
C ILE A 91 -17.14 12.21 4.81
N ALA A 92 -15.96 12.21 4.21
CA ALA A 92 -15.63 13.09 3.08
C ALA A 92 -16.54 12.81 1.87
N THR A 93 -16.79 11.54 1.57
CA THR A 93 -17.65 11.15 0.45
C THR A 93 -19.07 11.66 0.63
N GLY A 94 -19.71 11.38 1.77
CA GLY A 94 -21.10 11.83 1.93
C GLY A 94 -21.19 13.35 2.06
N ALA A 95 -20.15 14.04 2.57
CA ALA A 95 -20.10 15.50 2.53
C ALA A 95 -20.13 16.03 1.08
N MET A 96 -19.39 15.38 0.17
CA MET A 96 -19.40 15.71 -1.27
C MET A 96 -20.72 15.34 -1.95
N ILE A 97 -21.30 14.18 -1.64
CA ILE A 97 -22.54 13.70 -2.31
C ILE A 97 -23.75 14.55 -1.91
N PHE A 98 -23.87 14.89 -0.63
CA PHE A 98 -25.07 15.56 -0.14
C PHE A 98 -25.00 17.09 -0.24
N ASP A 99 -23.83 17.65 -0.58
CA ASP A 99 -23.56 19.09 -0.59
C ASP A 99 -24.08 19.80 0.68
N ARG A 100 -24.02 19.06 1.80
CA ARG A 100 -24.57 19.50 3.09
C ARG A 100 -23.46 20.22 3.85
N PRO A 101 -23.68 21.46 4.31
CA PRO A 101 -22.77 22.07 5.26
C PRO A 101 -22.73 21.19 6.53
N PHE A 102 -21.53 21.06 7.12
CA PHE A 102 -21.27 20.28 8.34
C PHE A 102 -22.07 20.74 9.59
N TRP A 103 -22.92 21.76 9.44
CA TRP A 103 -23.64 22.46 10.51
C TRP A 103 -25.15 22.23 10.48
N THR A 104 -25.61 21.12 9.89
CA THR A 104 -27.03 20.75 9.93
C THR A 104 -27.37 20.05 11.25
N PRO A 105 -28.60 20.17 11.79
CA PRO A 105 -28.99 19.49 13.03
C PRO A 105 -28.90 17.96 12.94
N ASN A 106 -28.90 17.40 11.73
CA ASN A 106 -28.73 15.97 11.47
C ASN A 106 -27.27 15.54 11.29
N PHE A 107 -26.32 16.46 11.43
CA PHE A 107 -24.89 16.19 11.20
C PHE A 107 -24.37 15.08 12.10
N LEU A 108 -24.81 15.03 13.37
CA LEU A 108 -24.38 14.00 14.31
C LEU A 108 -24.84 12.61 13.85
N GLY A 109 -26.09 12.48 13.41
CA GLY A 109 -26.62 11.21 12.87
C GLY A 109 -25.91 10.77 11.60
N TYR A 110 -25.59 11.73 10.71
CA TYR A 110 -24.76 11.47 9.53
C TYR A 110 -23.36 11.00 9.91
N LEU A 111 -22.69 11.68 10.84
CA LEU A 111 -21.34 11.35 11.30
C LEU A 111 -21.30 9.93 11.90
N THR A 112 -22.27 9.58 12.75
CA THR A 112 -22.37 8.24 13.33
C THR A 112 -22.58 7.17 12.24
N THR A 113 -23.51 7.40 11.31
CA THR A 113 -23.81 6.44 10.24
C THR A 113 -22.63 6.26 9.29
N ALA A 114 -22.03 7.37 8.84
CA ALA A 114 -20.84 7.37 8.00
C ALA A 114 -19.64 6.70 8.69
N SER A 115 -19.49 6.88 10.01
CA SER A 115 -18.44 6.23 10.78
C SER A 115 -18.64 4.72 10.88
N ILE A 116 -19.86 4.25 11.15
CA ILE A 116 -20.15 2.80 11.23
C ILE A 116 -19.92 2.13 9.88
N ILE A 117 -20.47 2.70 8.81
CA ILE A 117 -20.31 2.16 7.44
C ILE A 117 -18.85 2.25 7.01
N GLY A 118 -18.21 3.40 7.22
CA GLY A 118 -16.81 3.64 6.85
C GLY A 118 -15.85 2.73 7.59
N LEU A 119 -16.13 2.37 8.85
CA LEU A 119 -15.32 1.43 9.62
C LEU A 119 -15.41 0.01 9.03
N GLN A 120 -16.62 -0.44 8.68
CA GLN A 120 -16.84 -1.76 8.07
C GLN A 120 -16.19 -1.87 6.69
N LEU A 121 -16.42 -0.87 5.83
CA LEU A 121 -15.83 -0.81 4.49
C LEU A 121 -14.31 -0.65 4.54
N GLY A 122 -13.81 0.21 5.43
CA GLY A 122 -12.40 0.41 5.67
C GLY A 122 -11.69 -0.89 6.06
N TYR A 123 -12.31 -1.64 6.97
CA TYR A 123 -11.81 -2.95 7.37
C TYR A 123 -11.80 -3.96 6.23
N ALA A 124 -12.90 -4.08 5.49
CA ALA A 124 -13.02 -5.01 4.37
C ALA A 124 -11.95 -4.73 3.29
N ALA A 125 -11.77 -3.46 2.91
CA ALA A 125 -10.73 -3.06 1.96
C ALA A 125 -9.32 -3.29 2.52
N GLY A 126 -9.08 -2.98 3.80
CA GLY A 126 -7.80 -3.24 4.46
C GLY A 126 -7.43 -4.72 4.50
N VAL A 127 -8.39 -5.60 4.78
CA VAL A 127 -8.21 -7.07 4.75
C VAL A 127 -7.92 -7.54 3.32
N LEU A 128 -8.61 -7.00 2.33
CA LEU A 128 -8.38 -7.32 0.93
C LEU A 128 -6.95 -6.94 0.49
N ILE A 129 -6.51 -5.73 0.82
CA ILE A 129 -5.14 -5.26 0.54
C ILE A 129 -4.11 -6.16 1.24
N ALA A 130 -4.32 -6.45 2.53
CA ALA A 130 -3.44 -7.34 3.27
C ALA A 130 -3.38 -8.75 2.65
N GLY A 131 -4.50 -9.27 2.16
CA GLY A 131 -4.58 -10.54 1.44
C GLY A 131 -3.75 -10.53 0.16
N VAL A 132 -3.82 -9.45 -0.62
CA VAL A 132 -3.00 -9.29 -1.84
C VAL A 132 -1.51 -9.29 -1.51
N PHE A 133 -1.09 -8.57 -0.46
CA PHE A 133 0.30 -8.58 -0.02
C PHE A 133 0.75 -9.94 0.51
N LEU A 134 -0.12 -10.68 1.20
CA LEU A 134 0.17 -12.04 1.65
C LEU A 134 0.38 -12.98 0.46
N ILE A 135 -0.47 -12.90 -0.56
CA ILE A 135 -0.32 -13.69 -1.80
C ILE A 135 1.00 -13.31 -2.50
N ALA A 136 1.30 -12.02 -2.59
CA ALA A 136 2.57 -11.54 -3.17
C ALA A 136 3.78 -12.11 -2.41
N ASP A 137 3.76 -12.13 -1.07
CA ASP A 137 4.85 -12.69 -0.27
C ASP A 137 4.98 -14.21 -0.44
N VAL A 138 3.86 -14.94 -0.52
CA VAL A 138 3.86 -16.39 -0.77
C VAL A 138 4.45 -16.72 -2.15
N ILE A 139 4.01 -16.01 -3.19
CA ILE A 139 4.55 -16.14 -4.55
C ILE A 139 6.06 -15.86 -4.53
N ARG A 140 6.46 -14.75 -3.91
CA ARG A 140 7.87 -14.36 -3.81
C ARG A 140 8.73 -15.43 -3.14
N ARG A 141 8.29 -15.99 -2.01
CA ARG A 141 9.01 -17.03 -1.29
C ARG A 141 9.22 -18.26 -2.16
N ARG A 142 8.20 -18.68 -2.92
CA ARG A 142 8.29 -19.84 -3.81
C ARG A 142 9.31 -19.65 -4.93
N PHE A 143 9.35 -18.48 -5.56
CA PHE A 143 10.28 -18.21 -6.66
C PHE A 143 11.71 -17.89 -6.19
N SER A 144 11.88 -17.29 -5.01
CA SER A 144 13.20 -16.94 -4.47
C SER A 144 13.98 -18.16 -3.98
N SER A 145 13.31 -19.24 -3.59
CA SER A 145 13.94 -20.51 -3.18
C SER A 145 14.69 -21.24 -4.31
N SER A 146 14.49 -20.84 -5.56
CA SER A 146 15.16 -21.43 -6.72
C SER A 146 16.40 -20.67 -7.18
N ALA A 147 16.76 -19.55 -6.55
CA ALA A 147 18.01 -18.86 -6.86
C ALA A 147 19.19 -19.70 -6.31
N PRO A 148 20.05 -20.28 -7.17
CA PRO A 148 21.17 -21.09 -6.71
C PRO A 148 22.07 -20.21 -5.83
N SER A 149 22.49 -20.73 -4.67
CA SER A 149 23.44 -20.09 -3.74
C SER A 149 24.84 -19.87 -4.35
N ASN A 150 25.00 -20.08 -5.65
CA ASN A 150 26.26 -20.28 -6.36
C ASN A 150 27.01 -18.97 -6.69
N ALA A 151 26.61 -17.84 -6.11
CA ALA A 151 27.21 -16.53 -6.37
C ALA A 151 27.92 -15.90 -5.16
N ARG A 152 27.99 -16.60 -4.00
CA ARG A 152 28.69 -16.12 -2.80
C ARG A 152 30.06 -16.76 -2.56
N ASP A 153 30.45 -17.73 -3.37
CA ASP A 153 31.75 -18.41 -3.24
C ASP A 153 32.72 -17.97 -4.34
N VAL A 154 32.76 -16.66 -4.66
CA VAL A 154 33.93 -16.10 -5.33
C VAL A 154 34.83 -15.57 -4.22
N PRO A 155 35.84 -16.33 -3.74
CA PRO A 155 36.78 -15.82 -2.76
C PRO A 155 37.43 -14.55 -3.33
N PHE A 156 37.30 -13.45 -2.59
CA PHE A 156 37.87 -12.14 -2.92
C PHE A 156 39.40 -12.15 -2.99
N ASP A 157 40.04 -13.27 -2.68
CA ASP A 157 41.49 -13.47 -2.66
C ASP A 157 42.12 -13.63 -4.05
N LYS A 158 41.36 -13.43 -5.14
CA LYS A 158 41.84 -13.52 -6.53
C LYS A 158 41.65 -12.25 -7.36
N ILE A 159 41.59 -11.09 -6.72
CA ILE A 159 41.64 -9.80 -7.43
C ILE A 159 42.94 -9.11 -7.01
N HIS A 160 44.04 -9.58 -7.60
CA HIS A 160 45.31 -8.87 -7.63
C HIS A 160 45.26 -7.73 -8.65
#